data_AF-A0A956GP90-F1
#
_entry.id   AF-A0A956GP90-F1
#
_cell.length_a   1.000
_cell.length_b   1.000
_cell.length_c   1.000
_cell.angle_alpha   90.00
_cell.angle_beta   90.00
_cell.angle_gamma   90.00
#
_symmetry.space_group_name_H-M   'P 1'
#
loop_
_entity.id
_entity.type
_entity.pdbx_description
1 polymer ?
#
loop_
_entity_poly.entity_id
_entity_poly.type
_entity_poly.pdbx_seq_one_letter_code
_entity_poly.pdbx_strand_id
1 'polypeptide(L)' 'MSIGRVYTGYLISYPFIGRGMVIFRDPHGHRMITTPVKRVLGEPGGKLIYVETENSVYKLEIHGEPLFPIRPAAEQTSA' A
#
# COMPACT_ATOMS: atom_id res chain seq x y z
N MET A 1 18.41 6.13 -15.25
CA MET A 1 17.56 5.96 -14.06
C MET A 1 16.12 5.90 -14.54
N SER A 2 15.44 4.76 -14.36
CA SER A 2 14.04 4.63 -14.77
C SER A 2 13.18 5.55 -13.91
N ILE A 3 12.53 6.54 -14.53
CA ILE A 3 11.45 7.30 -13.90
C ILE A 3 10.31 6.29 -13.64
N GLY A 4 9.90 6.16 -12.37
CA GLY A 4 8.88 5.20 -11.95
C GLY A 4 7.58 5.37 -12.73
N ARG A 5 6.86 4.27 -12.96
CA ARG A 5 5.52 4.30 -13.59
C ARG A 5 4.47 4.72 -12.57
N VAL A 6 3.62 5.66 -12.95
CA VAL A 6 2.46 6.06 -12.16
C VAL A 6 1.35 5.04 -12.39
N TYR A 7 0.70 4.61 -11.30
CA TYR A 7 -0.42 3.69 -11.33
C TYR A 7 -1.57 4.28 -10.52
N THR A 8 -2.75 4.31 -11.13
CA THR A 8 -4.00 4.72 -10.49
C THR A 8 -4.86 3.50 -10.26
N GLY A 9 -5.47 3.40 -9.07
CA GLY A 9 -6.20 2.21 -8.70
C GLY A 9 -6.77 2.22 -7.30
N TYR A 10 -7.46 1.14 -6.95
CA TYR A 10 -7.97 0.88 -5.60
C TYR A 10 -6.99 0.01 -4.83
N LEU A 11 -6.69 0.42 -3.59
CA LEU A 11 -5.87 -0.35 -2.66
C LEU A 11 -6.79 -1.27 -1.84
N ILE A 12 -6.61 -2.60 -1.93
CA ILE A 12 -7.44 -3.54 -1.15
C ILE A 12 -7.02 -3.60 0.31
N SER A 13 -5.72 -3.52 0.58
CA SER A 13 -5.17 -3.66 1.93
C SER A 13 -4.13 -2.60 2.19
N TYR A 14 -4.21 -1.97 3.35
CA TYR A 14 -3.17 -1.06 3.81
C TYR A 14 -1.81 -1.80 3.89
N PRO A 15 -0.68 -1.14 3.58
CA PRO A 15 0.62 -1.81 3.57
C PRO A 15 0.97 -2.39 4.94
N PHE A 16 1.40 -3.66 4.96
CA PHE A 16 1.75 -4.38 6.18
C PHE A 16 3.06 -5.14 6.01
N ILE A 17 3.99 -4.96 6.95
CA ILE A 17 5.33 -5.56 6.89
C ILE A 17 5.23 -7.09 6.80
N GLY A 18 6.00 -7.68 5.89
CA GLY A 18 6.01 -9.12 5.60
C GLY A 18 4.89 -9.59 4.67
N ARG A 19 3.98 -8.72 4.23
CA ARG A 19 2.92 -9.06 3.26
C ARG A 19 3.07 -8.25 1.98
N GLY A 20 2.63 -8.83 0.86
CA GLY A 20 2.49 -8.10 -0.39
C GLY A 20 1.27 -7.18 -0.35
N MET A 21 1.34 -6.06 -1.09
CA MET A 21 0.19 -5.18 -1.32
C MET A 21 -0.50 -5.58 -2.61
N VAL A 22 -1.83 -5.45 -2.65
CA VAL A 22 -2.62 -5.65 -3.87
C VAL A 22 -3.27 -4.34 -4.30
N ILE A 23 -2.95 -3.90 -5.52
CA ILE A 23 -3.44 -2.67 -6.15
C ILE A 23 -4.24 -3.07 -7.40
N PHE A 24 -5.48 -2.60 -7.51
CA PHE A 24 -6.35 -2.84 -8.67
C PHE A 24 -6.31 -1.64 -9.60
N ARG A 25 -5.88 -1.82 -10.85
CA ARG A 25 -5.92 -0.76 -11.86
C ARG A 25 -7.24 -0.80 -12.62
N ASP A 26 -7.95 0.33 -12.62
CA ASP A 26 -9.10 0.75 -13.47
C ASP A 26 -10.18 -0.34 -13.80
N PRO A 27 -11.29 -0.03 -14.52
CA PRO A 27 -12.51 -0.86 -14.48
C PRO A 27 -12.38 -2.31 -14.98
N HIS A 28 -11.27 -2.70 -15.63
CA HIS A 28 -11.06 -4.06 -16.11
C HIS A 28 -10.57 -5.03 -15.01
N GLY A 29 -10.21 -4.51 -13.84
CA GLY A 29 -9.89 -5.33 -12.66
C GLY A 29 -8.50 -5.98 -12.69
N HIS A 30 -7.56 -5.47 -13.49
CA HIS A 30 -6.19 -5.99 -13.47
C HIS A 30 -5.52 -5.72 -12.12
N ARG A 31 -5.11 -6.80 -11.46
CA ARG A 31 -4.40 -6.74 -10.17
C ARG A 31 -2.89 -6.63 -10.37
N MET A 32 -2.27 -5.76 -9.59
CA MET A 32 -0.84 -5.73 -9.35
C MET A 32 -0.58 -6.17 -7.91
N ILE A 33 0.25 -7.20 -7.75
CA ILE A 33 0.67 -7.69 -6.43
C ILE A 33 2.14 -7.34 -6.25
N THR A 34 2.49 -6.69 -5.15
CA THR A 34 3.89 -6.38 -4.84
C THR A 34 4.57 -7.56 -4.13
N THR A 35 5.89 -7.55 -4.13
CA THR A 35 6.68 -8.33 -3.18
C THR A 35 6.39 -7.92 -1.73
N PRO A 36 6.79 -8.74 -0.73
CA PRO A 36 6.61 -8.42 0.67
C PRO A 36 7.14 -7.03 1.04
N VAL A 37 6.36 -6.31 1.84
CA VAL A 37 6.73 -5.01 2.40
C VAL A 37 7.81 -5.21 3.47
N LYS A 38 8.89 -4.44 3.39
CA LYS A 38 9.94 -4.37 4.41
C LYS A 38 9.70 -3.24 5.39
N ARG A 39 9.21 -2.10 4.92
CA ARG A 39 9.04 -0.89 5.73
C ARG A 39 7.93 0.00 5.17
N VAL A 40 7.21 0.65 6.09
CA VAL A 40 6.19 1.66 5.78
C VAL A 40 6.58 2.94 6.53
N LEU A 41 6.64 4.07 5.83
CA LEU A 41 6.91 5.38 6.39
C LEU A 41 5.74 6.31 6.06
N GLY A 42 5.12 6.88 7.09
CA GLY A 42 4.01 7.81 6.95
C GLY A 42 3.13 7.79 8.20
N GLU A 43 2.20 8.72 8.26
CA GLU A 43 1.25 8.79 9.36
C GLU A 43 0.16 7.72 9.19
N PRO A 44 -0.27 7.05 10.27
CA PRO A 44 -1.45 6.18 10.22
C PRO A 44 -2.68 6.95 9.72
N GLY A 45 -3.29 6.48 8.63
CA GLY A 45 -4.42 7.18 8.00
C GLY A 45 -4.03 8.44 7.22
N GLY A 46 -2.73 8.73 7.09
CA GLY A 46 -2.22 9.81 6.26
C GLY A 46 -2.51 9.59 4.77
N LYS A 47 -2.66 10.68 4.03
CA LYS A 47 -2.90 10.65 2.58
C LYS A 47 -1.67 10.30 1.77
N LEU A 48 -0.48 10.32 2.38
CA LEU A 48 0.77 10.04 1.72
C LEU A 48 1.61 9.07 2.55
N ILE A 49 1.96 7.93 1.96
CA ILE A 49 2.85 6.95 2.59
C ILE A 49 3.90 6.45 1.60
N TYR A 50 5.08 6.12 2.14
CA TYR A 50 6.18 5.50 1.41
C TYR A 50 6.30 4.04 1.83
N VAL A 51 6.37 3.15 0.86
CA VAL A 51 6.45 1.70 1.10
C VAL A 51 7.68 1.13 0.43
N GLU A 52 8.54 0.52 1.22
CA GLU A 52 9.69 -0.24 0.74
C GLU A 52 9.31 -1.72 0.70
N THR A 53 9.45 -2.36 -0.45
CA THR A 53 9.29 -3.81 -0.63
C THR A 53 10.65 -4.46 -0.91
N GLU A 54 10.68 -5.78 -1.12
CA GLU A 54 11.94 -6.48 -1.40
C GLU A 54 12.70 -5.94 -2.61
N ASN A 55 11.99 -5.48 -3.63
CA ASN A 55 12.55 -5.14 -4.94
C ASN A 55 12.13 -3.76 -5.45
N SER A 56 11.39 -2.96 -4.67
CA SER A 56 10.83 -1.69 -5.14
C SER A 56 10.52 -0.73 -3.99
N VAL A 57 10.45 0.56 -4.32
CA VAL A 57 9.97 1.60 -3.40
C VAL A 57 8.79 2.30 -4.06
N TYR A 58 7.70 2.43 -3.31
CA TYR A 58 6.45 3.03 -3.76
C TYR A 58 6.17 4.31 -2.96
N LYS A 59 5.70 5.34 -3.65
CA LYS A 59 5.01 6.49 -3.06
C LYS A 59 3.52 6.29 -3.32
N LEU A 60 2.72 6.11 -2.27
CA LEU A 60 1.28 5.94 -2.37
C LEU A 60 0.59 7.22 -1.90
N GLU A 61 -0.23 7.79 -2.78
CA GLU A 61 -1.13 8.88 -2.47
C GLU A 61 -2.56 8.32 -2.41
N ILE A 62 -3.18 8.41 -1.23
CA ILE A 62 -4.48 7.82 -0.92
C ILE A 62 -5.52 8.94 -0.95
N HIS A 63 -6.52 8.77 -1.81
CA HIS A 63 -7.65 9.70 -1.96
C HIS A 63 -8.95 9.00 -1.56
N GLY A 64 -9.86 9.75 -0.92
CA GLY A 64 -11.16 9.26 -0.46
C GLY A 64 -11.12 8.59 0.92
N GLU A 65 -12.30 8.17 1.37
CA GLU A 65 -12.44 7.45 2.63
C GLU A 65 -12.12 5.96 2.45
N PRO A 66 -11.50 5.31 3.45
CA PRO A 66 -11.25 3.88 3.40
C PRO A 66 -12.57 3.10 3.23
N LEU A 67 -12.65 2.22 2.23
CA LEU A 67 -13.79 1.29 2.09
C LEU A 67 -13.87 0.31 3.27
N PHE A 68 -12.75 0.08 3.95
CA PHE A 68 -12.63 -0.75 5.14
C PHE A 68 -11.81 -0.01 6.20
N PRO A 69 -12.11 -0.16 7.51
CA PRO A 69 -11.35 0.49 8.56
C PRO A 69 -9.86 0.16 8.47
N ILE A 70 -9.01 1.19 8.41
CA ILE A 70 -7.56 1.02 8.47
C ILE A 70 -7.21 0.65 9.92
N ARG A 71 -6.83 -0.61 10.15
CA ARG A 71 -6.27 -1.00 11.45
C ARG A 71 -4.81 -0.52 11.51
N PRO A 72 -4.43 0.28 12.52
CA PRO A 72 -3.03 0.66 12.68
C PRO A 72 -2.17 -0.60 12.89
N ALA A 73 -0.99 -0.63 12.29
CA ALA A 73 -0.05 -1.75 12.42
C ALA A 73 0.39 -2.02 13.88
N ALA A 74 0.20 -1.05 14.78
CA ALA A 74 0.58 -1.13 16.18
C ALA A 74 -0.39 -1.92 17.08
N GLU A 75 -1.59 -2.28 16.60
CA GLU A 75 -2.65 -2.87 17.46
C GLU A 75 -2.76 -4.40 17.36
N GLN A 76 -1.75 -5.08 16.81
CA GLN A 76 -1.76 -6.55 16.66
C GLN A 76 -0.50 -7.18 17.25
N THR A 77 -0.25 -6.90 18.53
CA THR A 77 0.61 -7.74 19.38
C THR A 77 -0.11 -7.90 20.71
N SER A 78 -1.11 -8.77 20.73
CA SER A 78 -1.73 -9.37 21.94
C SER A 78 -2.78 -10.38 21.48
N ALA A 79 -2.33 -11.61 21.19
CA ALA A 79 -3.12 -12.83 21.27
C ALA A 79 -2.15 -14.01 21.40
#